data_AF-A0A8S1KR68-F1
#
_entry.id   AF-A0A8S1KR68-F1
#
_cell.length_a   1.000
_cell.length_b   1.000
_cell.length_c   1.000
_cell.angle_alpha   90.00
_cell.angle_beta   90.00
_cell.angle_gamma   90.00
#
_symmetry.space_group_name_H-M   'P 1'
#
loop_
_entity.id
_entity.type
_entity.pdbx_description
1 polymer ?
#
loop_
_entity_poly.entity_id
_entity_poly.type
_entity_poly.pdbx_seq_one_letter_code
_entity_poly.pdbx_strand_id
1 'polypeptide(L)'
;MENYKLEQIEDYISVLEIKREDSKKKGHLKQTQQVIEKIEDLSSISTIYKSIKQAEEYDAELQMIEFQHKLQLEEFDEAWEDLYKIEQDRIKEAENTIYQLHFEEMEQLQKQLQEQSIPKIKFSSDIIQKQALYNQLFRAGHYADADLVQKKLQEQMDVENQKWEKQHVEKIENKLNQLTKKQINELQVLKQKLNSQIQQFIINRDNQKQLLINKLQIIKVEKEQKINQDISKMNQQVNKLLQKMQLQQ
;
A
#
# COMPACT_ATOMS: atom_id res chain seq x y z
N MET A 1 -7.43 -41.35 -23.05
CA MET A 1 -7.72 -42.41 -24.05
C MET A 1 -6.76 -42.37 -25.24
N GLU A 2 -6.21 -41.21 -25.61
CA GLU A 2 -5.33 -41.07 -26.78
C GLU A 2 -3.88 -41.50 -26.54
N ASN A 3 -3.33 -41.31 -25.33
CA ASN A 3 -2.00 -41.83 -24.95
C ASN A 3 -1.87 -43.35 -25.16
N TYR A 4 -2.92 -44.10 -24.77
CA TYR A 4 -2.97 -45.56 -24.95
C TYR A 4 -2.99 -45.96 -26.43
N LYS A 5 -3.59 -45.14 -27.30
CA LYS A 5 -3.59 -45.38 -28.75
C LYS A 5 -2.22 -45.07 -29.37
N LEU A 6 -1.52 -44.04 -28.90
CA LEU A 6 -0.18 -43.70 -29.38
C LEU A 6 0.83 -44.79 -29.01
N GLU A 7 0.86 -45.22 -27.74
CA GLU A 7 1.73 -46.32 -27.27
C GLU A 7 1.48 -47.61 -28.07
N GLN A 8 0.21 -47.97 -28.29
CA GLN A 8 -0.16 -49.13 -29.10
C GLN A 8 0.32 -49.04 -30.55
N ILE A 9 0.31 -47.85 -31.16
CA ILE A 9 0.80 -47.64 -32.52
C ILE A 9 2.32 -47.80 -32.56
N GLU A 10 3.04 -47.23 -31.59
CA GLU A 10 4.50 -47.33 -31.50
C GLU A 10 4.96 -48.78 -31.26
N ASP A 11 4.33 -49.47 -30.32
CA ASP A 11 4.59 -50.89 -30.06
C ASP A 11 4.33 -51.75 -31.31
N TYR A 12 3.26 -51.46 -32.04
CA TYR A 12 2.93 -52.19 -33.25
C TYR A 12 3.90 -51.89 -34.41
N ILE A 13 4.41 -50.66 -34.52
CA ILE A 13 5.50 -50.32 -35.45
C ILE A 13 6.73 -51.17 -35.13
N SER A 14 7.15 -51.26 -33.86
CA SER A 14 8.30 -52.07 -33.46
C SER A 14 8.14 -53.55 -33.81
N VAL A 15 6.94 -54.12 -33.64
CA VAL A 15 6.62 -55.50 -34.07
C VAL A 15 6.73 -55.66 -35.60
N LEU A 16 6.27 -54.67 -36.36
CA LEU A 16 6.37 -54.68 -37.83
C LEU A 16 7.81 -54.53 -38.31
N GLU A 17 8.67 -53.78 -37.61
CA GLU A 17 10.09 -53.66 -37.95
C GLU A 17 10.83 -55.00 -37.81
N ILE A 18 10.53 -55.77 -36.75
CA ILE A 18 11.04 -57.15 -36.58
C ILE A 18 10.58 -58.02 -37.75
N LYS A 19 9.29 -57.94 -38.11
CA LYS A 19 8.70 -58.69 -39.22
C LYS A 19 9.31 -58.31 -40.58
N ARG A 20 9.62 -57.03 -40.78
CA ARG A 20 10.31 -56.52 -41.98
C ARG A 20 11.67 -57.17 -42.15
N GLU A 21 12.46 -57.19 -41.08
CA GLU A 21 13.81 -57.74 -41.09
C GLU A 21 13.79 -59.26 -41.35
N ASP A 22 12.86 -59.98 -40.73
CA ASP A 22 12.66 -61.41 -40.97
C ASP A 22 12.22 -61.73 -42.41
N SER A 23 11.26 -60.98 -42.96
CA SER A 23 10.81 -61.16 -44.36
C SER A 23 11.92 -60.82 -45.37
N LYS A 24 12.76 -59.84 -45.05
CA LYS A 24 13.95 -59.47 -45.85
C LYS A 24 14.99 -60.60 -45.85
N LYS A 25 15.31 -61.18 -44.69
CA LYS A 25 16.22 -62.33 -44.57
C LYS A 25 15.72 -63.57 -45.31
N LYS A 26 14.40 -63.78 -45.35
CA LYS A 26 13.75 -64.91 -46.05
C LYS A 26 13.53 -64.68 -47.56
N GLY A 27 13.89 -63.51 -48.09
CA GLY A 27 13.75 -63.19 -49.52
C GLY A 27 12.32 -62.92 -49.99
N HIS A 28 11.37 -62.67 -49.08
CA HIS A 28 9.96 -62.43 -49.40
C HIS A 28 9.70 -60.97 -49.80
N LEU A 29 10.22 -60.56 -50.96
CA LEU A 29 10.22 -59.15 -51.41
C LEU A 29 8.84 -58.47 -51.39
N LYS A 30 7.78 -59.16 -51.83
CA LYS A 30 6.41 -58.60 -51.83
C LYS A 30 5.87 -58.37 -50.42
N GLN A 31 6.15 -59.27 -49.48
CA GLN A 31 5.76 -59.08 -48.07
C GLN A 31 6.58 -57.98 -47.41
N THR A 32 7.88 -57.90 -47.70
CA THR A 32 8.74 -56.82 -47.19
C THR A 32 8.22 -55.45 -47.64
N GLN A 33 7.82 -55.31 -48.91
CA GLN A 33 7.24 -54.07 -49.43
C GLN A 33 5.93 -53.70 -48.71
N GLN A 34 5.01 -54.66 -48.53
CA GLN A 34 3.75 -54.44 -47.81
C GLN A 34 3.97 -54.05 -46.34
N VAL A 35 4.99 -54.60 -45.68
CA VAL A 35 5.32 -54.26 -44.30
C VAL A 35 5.96 -52.87 -44.23
N ILE A 36 6.78 -52.48 -45.19
CA ILE A 36 7.36 -51.12 -45.29
C ILE A 36 6.25 -50.08 -45.43
N GLU A 37 5.33 -50.26 -46.38
CA GLU A 37 4.20 -49.35 -46.59
C GLU A 37 3.36 -49.21 -45.32
N LYS A 38 3.09 -50.33 -44.63
CA LYS A 38 2.32 -50.30 -43.39
C LYS A 38 3.04 -49.62 -42.23
N ILE A 39 4.37 -49.73 -42.15
CA ILE A 39 5.18 -48.99 -41.16
C ILE A 39 5.15 -47.49 -41.47
N GLU A 40 5.23 -47.09 -42.74
CA GLU A 40 5.15 -45.68 -43.15
C GLU A 40 3.79 -45.05 -42.83
N ASP A 41 2.69 -45.78 -43.08
CA ASP A 41 1.33 -45.34 -42.72
C ASP A 41 1.18 -45.15 -41.21
N LEU A 42 1.60 -46.14 -40.42
CA LEU A 42 1.52 -46.08 -38.95
C LEU A 42 2.42 -45.00 -38.37
N SER A 43 3.61 -44.78 -38.95
CA SER A 43 4.52 -43.70 -38.56
C SER A 43 3.93 -42.31 -38.83
N SER A 44 3.20 -42.18 -39.94
CA SER A 44 2.47 -40.95 -40.29
C SER A 44 1.35 -40.68 -39.29
N ILE A 45 0.57 -41.71 -38.93
CA ILE A 45 -0.49 -41.63 -37.91
C ILE A 45 0.11 -41.30 -36.53
N SER A 46 1.19 -41.96 -36.12
CA SER A 46 1.90 -41.68 -34.86
C SER A 46 2.33 -40.20 -34.77
N THR A 47 2.86 -39.64 -35.86
CA THR A 47 3.27 -38.23 -35.92
C THR A 47 2.08 -37.28 -35.71
N ILE A 48 0.91 -37.60 -36.27
CA ILE A 48 -0.32 -36.81 -36.07
C ILE A 48 -0.78 -36.88 -34.61
N TYR A 49 -0.80 -38.07 -34.00
CA TYR A 49 -1.18 -38.20 -32.58
C TYR A 49 -0.21 -37.49 -31.63
N LYS A 50 1.10 -37.57 -31.88
CA LYS A 50 2.11 -36.79 -31.15
C LYS A 50 1.83 -35.29 -31.24
N SER A 51 1.43 -34.83 -32.43
CA SER A 51 1.13 -33.43 -32.68
C SER A 51 -0.10 -32.95 -31.90
N ILE A 52 -1.16 -33.76 -31.85
CA ILE A 52 -2.38 -33.47 -31.06
C ILE A 52 -2.04 -33.40 -29.58
N LYS A 53 -1.33 -34.41 -29.05
CA LYS A 53 -0.89 -34.44 -27.66
C LYS A 53 -0.05 -33.21 -27.28
N GLN A 54 0.89 -32.83 -28.14
CA GLN A 54 1.72 -31.67 -27.90
C GLN A 54 0.92 -30.36 -27.90
N ALA A 55 -0.13 -30.26 -28.71
CA ALA A 55 -1.05 -29.12 -28.66
C ALA A 55 -1.85 -29.06 -27.34
N GLU A 56 -2.30 -30.20 -26.81
CA GLU A 56 -2.96 -30.27 -25.50
C GLU A 56 -2.00 -29.85 -24.36
N GLU A 57 -0.74 -30.28 -24.43
CA GLU A 57 0.30 -29.88 -23.47
C GLU A 57 0.56 -28.36 -23.50
N TYR A 58 0.52 -27.74 -24.68
CA TYR A 58 0.65 -26.29 -24.81
C TYR A 58 -0.54 -25.51 -24.22
N ASP A 59 -1.76 -26.00 -24.42
CA ASP A 59 -2.94 -25.38 -23.80
C ASP A 59 -2.86 -25.46 -22.26
N ALA A 60 -2.45 -26.61 -21.73
CA ALA A 60 -2.22 -26.78 -20.30
C ALA A 60 -1.09 -25.87 -19.77
N GLU A 61 0.00 -25.69 -20.52
CA GLU A 61 1.09 -24.78 -20.14
C GLU A 61 0.58 -23.32 -20.06
N LEU A 62 -0.21 -22.86 -21.03
CA LEU A 62 -0.79 -21.51 -21.01
C LEU A 62 -1.73 -21.30 -19.84
N GLN A 63 -2.61 -22.27 -19.55
CA GLN A 63 -3.50 -22.20 -18.38
C GLN A 63 -2.71 -22.15 -17.07
N MET A 64 -1.63 -22.94 -16.96
CA MET A 64 -0.75 -22.91 -15.79
C MET A 64 -0.07 -21.55 -15.63
N ILE A 65 0.40 -20.93 -16.71
CA ILE A 65 0.99 -19.59 -16.69
C ILE A 65 -0.03 -18.56 -16.19
N GLU A 66 -1.26 -18.58 -16.71
CA GLU A 66 -2.33 -17.68 -16.26
C GLU A 66 -2.66 -17.87 -14.78
N PHE A 67 -2.71 -19.13 -14.32
CA PHE A 67 -2.91 -19.45 -12.91
C PHE A 67 -1.78 -18.89 -12.04
N GLN A 68 -0.53 -19.09 -12.43
CA GLN A 68 0.64 -18.55 -11.71
C GLN A 68 0.63 -17.02 -11.67
N HIS A 69 0.26 -16.37 -12.77
CA HIS A 69 0.13 -14.91 -12.83
C HIS A 69 -0.92 -14.40 -11.84
N LYS A 70 -2.06 -15.07 -11.76
CA LYS A 70 -3.11 -14.74 -10.80
C LYS A 70 -2.62 -14.89 -9.36
N LEU A 71 -1.95 -16.01 -9.05
CA LEU A 71 -1.40 -16.26 -7.73
C LEU A 71 -0.37 -15.19 -7.32
N GLN A 72 0.54 -14.81 -8.22
CA GLN A 72 1.53 -13.76 -7.93
C GLN A 72 0.89 -12.38 -7.67
N LEU A 73 -0.22 -12.07 -8.34
CA LEU A 73 -0.96 -10.83 -8.09
C LEU A 73 -1.69 -10.86 -6.74
N GLU A 74 -2.22 -12.02 -6.35
CA GLU A 74 -2.83 -12.23 -5.03
C GLU A 74 -1.77 -12.10 -3.93
N GLU A 75 -0.62 -12.78 -4.05
CA GLU A 75 0.52 -12.67 -3.13
C GLU A 75 1.03 -11.22 -3.02
N PHE A 76 1.06 -10.48 -4.13
CA PHE A 76 1.41 -9.06 -4.13
C PHE A 76 0.40 -8.22 -3.33
N ASP A 77 -0.90 -8.44 -3.55
CA ASP A 77 -1.95 -7.70 -2.85
C ASP A 77 -1.94 -8.01 -1.33
N GLU A 78 -1.72 -9.27 -0.94
CA GLU A 78 -1.57 -9.67 0.47
C GLU A 78 -0.36 -9.03 1.14
N ALA A 79 0.82 -9.13 0.52
CA ALA A 79 2.04 -8.53 1.05
C ALA A 79 1.90 -7.00 1.17
N TRP A 80 1.16 -6.38 0.25
CA TRP A 80 0.93 -4.95 0.31
C TRP A 80 -0.03 -4.54 1.42
N GLU A 81 -1.07 -5.33 1.70
CA GLU A 81 -2.00 -5.08 2.79
C GLU A 81 -1.28 -5.11 4.15
N ASP A 82 -0.36 -6.05 4.34
CA ASP A 82 0.49 -6.12 5.54
C ASP A 82 1.37 -4.87 5.70
N LEU A 83 2.02 -4.45 4.61
CA LEU A 83 2.83 -3.23 4.61
C LEU A 83 1.99 -1.97 4.88
N TYR A 84 0.79 -1.92 4.31
CA TYR A 84 -0.14 -0.81 4.52
C TYR A 84 -0.60 -0.72 5.97
N LYS A 85 -0.87 -1.87 6.60
CA LYS A 85 -1.21 -1.93 8.03
C LYS A 85 -0.07 -1.43 8.91
N ILE A 86 1.17 -1.84 8.64
CA ILE A 86 2.36 -1.34 9.35
C ILE A 86 2.47 0.19 9.22
N GLU A 87 2.26 0.72 8.02
CA GLU A 87 2.31 2.16 7.79
C GLU A 87 1.17 2.90 8.51
N GLN A 88 -0.05 2.35 8.53
CA GLN A 88 -1.17 2.91 9.31
C GLN A 88 -0.89 2.95 10.81
N ASP A 89 -0.28 1.90 11.36
CA ASP A 89 0.06 1.85 12.78
C ASP A 89 1.15 2.88 13.11
N ARG A 90 2.14 3.05 12.23
CA ARG A 90 3.16 4.12 12.35
C ARG A 90 2.54 5.52 12.34
N ILE A 91 1.54 5.75 11.49
CA ILE A 91 0.79 7.01 11.40
C ILE A 91 0.06 7.28 12.72
N LYS A 92 -0.66 6.29 13.25
CA LYS A 92 -1.35 6.40 14.55
C LYS A 92 -0.37 6.68 15.70
N GLU A 93 0.78 6.03 15.70
CA GLU A 93 1.81 6.26 16.71
C GLU A 93 2.36 7.69 16.67
N ALA A 94 2.60 8.22 15.47
CA ALA A 94 3.02 9.61 15.30
C ALA A 94 1.95 10.61 15.79
N GLU A 95 0.67 10.36 15.51
CA GLU A 95 -0.43 11.17 16.03
C GLU A 95 -0.49 11.10 17.57
N ASN A 96 -0.44 9.90 18.14
CA ASN A 96 -0.46 9.70 19.59
C ASN A 96 0.71 10.40 20.30
N THR A 97 1.90 10.35 19.71
CA THR A 97 3.09 11.04 20.23
C THR A 97 2.87 12.55 20.30
N ILE A 98 2.32 13.16 19.24
CA ILE A 98 2.03 14.59 19.24
C ILE A 98 0.93 14.96 20.26
N TYR A 99 -0.11 14.13 20.38
CA TYR A 99 -1.15 14.37 21.39
C TYR A 99 -0.60 14.30 22.82
N GLN A 100 0.29 13.36 23.12
CA GLN A 100 0.97 13.27 24.42
C GLN A 100 1.82 14.50 24.69
N LEU A 101 2.63 14.94 23.73
CA LEU A 101 3.43 16.16 23.85
C LEU A 101 2.55 17.39 24.09
N HIS A 102 1.45 17.53 23.35
CA HIS A 102 0.51 18.65 23.50
C HIS A 102 -0.16 18.64 24.88
N PHE A 103 -0.49 17.46 25.39
CA PHE A 103 -1.04 17.29 26.74
C PHE A 103 -0.03 17.72 27.81
N GLU A 104 1.21 17.25 27.72
CA GLU A 104 2.29 17.63 28.66
C GLU A 104 2.60 19.13 28.61
N GLU A 105 2.66 19.74 27.42
CA GLU A 105 2.84 21.19 27.26
C GLU A 105 1.72 21.99 27.95
N MET A 106 0.47 21.54 27.81
CA MET A 106 -0.68 22.18 28.45
C MET A 106 -0.64 22.03 29.97
N GLU A 107 -0.29 20.85 30.48
CA GLU A 107 -0.16 20.61 31.92
C GLU A 107 0.96 21.47 32.52
N GLN A 108 2.11 21.56 31.85
CA GLN A 108 3.22 22.42 32.27
C GLN A 108 2.83 23.90 32.27
N LEU A 109 2.12 24.38 31.24
CA LEU A 109 1.64 25.76 31.23
C LEU A 109 0.66 26.01 32.37
N GLN A 110 -0.27 25.10 32.65
CA GLN A 110 -1.20 25.22 33.76
C GLN A 110 -0.48 25.28 35.11
N LYS A 111 0.53 24.44 35.34
CA LYS A 111 1.37 24.49 36.54
C LYS A 111 2.08 25.84 36.67
N GLN A 112 2.71 26.32 35.60
CA GLN A 112 3.36 27.64 35.60
C GLN A 112 2.38 28.78 35.89
N LEU A 113 1.14 28.69 35.39
CA LEU A 113 0.10 29.67 35.65
C LEU A 113 -0.40 29.63 37.10
N GLN A 114 -0.46 28.45 37.72
CA GLN A 114 -0.82 28.29 39.14
C GLN A 114 0.31 28.76 40.08
N GLU A 115 1.57 28.52 39.70
CA GLU A 115 2.75 28.94 40.47
C GLU A 115 3.07 30.43 40.34
N GLN A 116 2.56 31.10 39.30
CA GLN A 116 2.65 32.55 39.18
C GLN A 116 1.83 33.22 40.28
N SER A 117 2.50 33.60 41.36
CA SER A 117 1.93 34.46 42.40
C SER A 117 1.34 35.71 41.75
N ILE A 118 0.09 36.07 42.11
CA ILE A 118 -0.59 37.31 41.74
C ILE A 118 0.40 38.47 41.88
N PRO A 119 0.89 39.08 40.78
CA PRO A 119 1.91 40.12 40.91
C PRO A 119 1.38 41.28 41.77
N LYS A 120 2.26 41.91 42.57
CA LYS A 120 1.88 43.07 43.39
C LYS A 120 1.28 44.17 42.51
N ILE A 121 0.07 44.62 42.86
CA ILE A 121 -0.66 45.67 42.15
C ILE A 121 0.15 46.97 42.26
N LYS A 122 0.41 47.60 41.10
CA LYS A 122 1.07 48.91 41.03
C LYS A 122 -0.02 49.97 40.94
N PHE A 123 -0.34 50.58 42.08
CA PHE A 123 -1.33 51.66 42.13
C PHE A 123 -0.86 52.91 41.39
N SER A 124 -1.81 53.68 40.86
CA SER A 124 -1.52 54.96 40.20
C SER A 124 -0.94 56.00 41.16
N SER A 125 -0.32 57.04 40.59
CA SER A 125 0.19 58.18 41.38
C SER A 125 -0.90 58.89 42.17
N ASP A 126 -2.15 58.90 41.69
CA ASP A 126 -3.29 59.51 42.38
C ASP A 126 -3.62 58.77 43.68
N ILE A 127 -3.64 57.42 43.66
CA ILE A 127 -3.84 56.60 44.87
C ILE A 127 -2.70 56.85 45.87
N ILE A 128 -1.45 56.89 45.40
CA ILE A 128 -0.29 57.15 46.26
C ILE A 128 -0.38 58.54 46.91
N GLN A 129 -0.78 59.57 46.15
CA GLN A 129 -0.97 60.93 46.65
C GLN A 129 -2.12 61.02 47.65
N LYS A 130 -3.25 60.36 47.38
CA LYS A 130 -4.39 60.32 48.30
C LYS A 130 -4.09 59.54 49.58
N GLN A 131 -3.27 58.50 49.50
CA GLN A 131 -2.78 57.79 50.67
C GLN A 131 -1.86 58.66 51.53
N ALA A 132 -1.00 59.47 50.91
CA ALA A 132 -0.20 60.47 51.62
C ALA A 132 -1.08 61.56 52.27
N LEU A 133 -2.07 62.07 51.54
CA LEU A 133 -3.04 63.07 52.03
C LEU A 133 -3.86 62.53 53.22
N TYR A 134 -4.36 61.29 53.11
CA TYR A 134 -5.04 60.61 54.20
C TYR A 134 -4.17 60.54 55.46
N ASN A 135 -2.93 60.08 55.32
CA ASN A 135 -1.99 59.96 56.44
C ASN A 135 -1.68 61.33 57.08
N GLN A 136 -1.61 62.40 56.28
CA GLN A 136 -1.39 63.76 56.76
C GLN A 136 -2.60 64.28 57.54
N LEU A 137 -3.82 64.15 56.98
CA LEU A 137 -5.06 64.59 57.62
C LEU A 137 -5.34 63.83 58.92
N PHE A 138 -5.07 62.52 58.92
CA PHE A 138 -5.21 61.67 60.11
C PHE A 138 -4.24 62.09 61.23
N ARG A 139 -2.96 62.33 60.91
CA ARG A 139 -1.95 62.81 61.88
C ARG A 139 -2.24 64.22 62.39
N ALA A 140 -2.87 65.06 61.58
CA ALA A 140 -3.27 66.42 61.95
C ALA A 140 -4.58 66.50 62.75
N GLY A 141 -5.28 65.37 62.97
CA GLY A 141 -6.53 65.32 63.74
C GLY A 141 -7.79 65.73 62.98
N HIS A 142 -7.70 65.90 61.65
CA HIS A 142 -8.84 66.23 60.78
C HIS A 142 -9.60 64.96 60.38
N TYR A 143 -10.24 64.29 61.36
CA TYR A 143 -10.83 62.96 61.15
C TYR A 143 -11.99 62.93 60.14
N ALA A 144 -12.82 63.97 60.09
CA ALA A 144 -13.95 64.04 59.15
C ALA A 144 -13.46 64.12 57.69
N ASP A 145 -12.45 64.94 57.42
CA ASP A 145 -11.85 65.06 56.09
C ASP A 145 -11.02 63.82 55.73
N ALA A 146 -10.34 63.22 56.72
CA ALA A 146 -9.63 61.95 56.55
C ALA A 146 -10.59 60.81 56.16
N ASP A 147 -11.78 60.70 56.77
CA ASP A 147 -12.78 59.69 56.41
C ASP A 147 -13.30 59.88 54.97
N LEU A 148 -13.52 61.12 54.54
CA LEU A 148 -13.92 61.42 53.16
C LEU A 148 -12.83 61.04 52.14
N VAL A 149 -11.56 61.31 52.45
CA VAL A 149 -10.43 60.89 51.61
C VAL A 149 -10.27 59.38 51.63
N GLN A 150 -10.47 58.72 52.77
CA GLN A 150 -10.40 57.26 52.91
C GLN A 150 -11.44 56.54 52.05
N LYS A 151 -12.70 57.01 52.05
CA LYS A 151 -13.76 56.43 51.20
C LYS A 151 -13.42 56.51 49.72
N LYS A 152 -12.99 57.69 49.26
CA LYS A 152 -12.57 57.89 47.86
C LYS A 152 -11.33 57.09 47.48
N LEU A 153 -10.38 56.95 48.42
CA LEU A 153 -9.18 56.13 48.25
C LEU A 153 -9.56 54.66 48.08
N GLN A 154 -10.46 54.15 48.93
CA GLN A 154 -10.93 52.77 48.86
C GLN A 154 -11.64 52.48 47.54
N GLU A 155 -12.57 53.34 47.12
CA GLU A 155 -13.28 53.20 45.84
C GLU A 155 -12.31 53.12 44.65
N GLN A 156 -11.27 53.97 44.63
CA GLN A 156 -10.26 53.95 43.57
C GLN A 156 -9.35 52.72 43.63
N MET A 157 -8.97 52.28 44.83
CA MET A 157 -8.22 51.03 45.01
C MET A 157 -9.01 49.84 44.49
N ASP A 158 -10.31 49.76 44.77
CA ASP A 158 -11.17 48.67 44.31
C ASP A 158 -11.29 48.65 42.77
N VAL A 159 -11.44 49.82 42.13
CA VAL A 159 -11.49 49.93 40.67
C VAL A 159 -10.15 49.53 40.02
N GLU A 160 -9.02 49.96 40.55
CA GLU A 160 -7.71 49.58 40.02
C GLU A 160 -7.41 48.09 40.26
N ASN A 161 -7.83 47.53 41.40
CA ASN A 161 -7.74 46.10 41.68
C ASN A 161 -8.52 45.28 40.64
N GLN A 162 -9.79 45.63 40.39
CA GLN A 162 -10.63 44.96 39.39
C GLN A 162 -10.03 45.04 37.98
N LYS A 163 -9.51 46.22 37.60
CA LYS A 163 -8.87 46.42 36.29
C LYS A 163 -7.62 45.55 36.16
N TRP A 164 -6.81 45.48 37.21
CA TRP A 164 -5.60 44.68 37.23
C TRP A 164 -5.91 43.18 37.17
N GLU A 165 -6.91 42.71 37.93
CA GLU A 165 -7.39 41.33 37.90
C GLU A 165 -7.86 40.94 36.50
N LYS A 166 -8.69 41.80 35.87
CA LYS A 166 -9.17 41.58 34.50
C LYS A 166 -8.00 41.46 33.51
N GLN A 167 -7.02 42.36 33.57
CA GLN A 167 -5.84 42.29 32.71
C GLN A 167 -4.99 41.04 32.96
N HIS A 168 -4.93 40.58 34.21
CA HIS A 168 -4.21 39.37 34.55
C HIS A 168 -4.90 38.13 33.95
N VAL A 169 -6.22 38.00 34.11
CA VAL A 169 -7.03 36.93 33.50
C VAL A 169 -6.90 36.96 31.98
N GLU A 170 -7.05 38.12 31.33
CA GLU A 170 -6.89 38.26 29.88
C GLU A 170 -5.50 37.80 29.40
N LYS A 171 -4.43 38.08 30.15
CA LYS A 171 -3.07 37.61 29.81
C LYS A 171 -2.95 36.10 29.89
N ILE A 172 -3.58 35.47 30.88
CA ILE A 172 -3.60 34.02 31.05
C ILE A 172 -4.36 33.38 29.87
N GLU A 173 -5.56 33.87 29.57
CA GLU A 173 -6.38 33.41 28.45
C GLU A 173 -5.64 33.57 27.12
N ASN A 174 -4.96 34.69 26.89
CA ASN A 174 -4.17 34.90 25.68
C ASN A 174 -3.04 33.88 25.53
N LYS A 175 -2.34 33.52 26.61
CA LYS A 175 -1.30 32.47 26.55
C LYS A 175 -1.89 31.11 26.22
N LEU A 176 -3.00 30.74 26.86
CA LEU A 176 -3.71 29.48 26.57
C LEU A 176 -4.18 29.42 25.12
N ASN A 177 -4.76 30.52 24.61
CA ASN A 177 -5.22 30.62 23.23
C ASN A 177 -4.07 30.54 22.22
N GLN A 178 -2.91 31.13 22.53
CA GLN A 178 -1.72 31.04 21.68
C GLN A 178 -1.19 29.61 21.61
N LEU A 179 -1.08 28.91 22.75
CA LEU A 179 -0.64 27.52 22.78
C LEU A 179 -1.63 26.61 22.04
N THR A 180 -2.93 26.75 22.29
CA THR A 180 -3.98 25.99 21.59
C THR A 180 -3.90 26.20 20.07
N LYS A 181 -3.72 27.44 19.60
CA LYS A 181 -3.57 27.72 18.16
C LYS A 181 -2.31 27.10 17.57
N LYS A 182 -1.19 27.13 18.29
CA LYS A 182 0.05 26.46 17.88
C LYS A 182 -0.19 24.95 17.72
N GLN A 183 -0.80 24.31 18.72
CA GLN A 183 -1.09 22.88 18.72
C GLN A 183 -2.03 22.47 17.59
N ILE A 184 -3.10 23.24 17.33
CA ILE A 184 -4.01 23.02 16.19
C ILE A 184 -3.24 23.07 14.86
N ASN A 185 -2.39 24.07 14.68
CA ASN A 185 -1.60 24.21 13.46
C ASN A 185 -0.61 23.05 13.27
N GLU A 186 0.08 22.64 14.34
CA GLU A 186 1.00 21.48 14.30
C GLU A 186 0.28 20.19 13.92
N LEU A 187 -0.89 19.93 14.53
CA LEU A 187 -1.74 18.79 14.19
C LEU A 187 -2.20 18.84 12.73
N GLN A 188 -2.59 20.02 12.24
CA GLN A 188 -3.02 20.19 10.85
C GLN A 188 -1.87 19.91 9.87
N VAL A 189 -0.67 20.44 10.14
CA VAL A 189 0.52 20.21 9.32
C VAL A 189 0.91 18.73 9.35
N LEU A 190 0.88 18.09 10.52
CA LEU A 190 1.13 16.66 10.65
C LEU A 190 0.13 15.87 9.80
N LYS A 191 -1.18 16.11 9.95
CA LYS A 191 -2.22 15.41 9.18
C LYS A 191 -2.04 15.57 7.67
N GLN A 192 -1.70 16.77 7.21
CA GLN A 192 -1.40 16.99 5.80
C GLN A 192 -0.19 16.17 5.33
N LYS A 193 0.90 16.17 6.11
CA LYS A 193 2.10 15.39 5.81
C LYS A 193 1.81 13.88 5.76
N LEU A 194 1.09 13.36 6.75
CA LEU A 194 0.72 11.94 6.83
C LEU A 194 -0.20 11.54 5.67
N ASN A 195 -1.19 12.38 5.31
CA ASN A 195 -2.03 12.15 4.14
C ASN A 195 -1.23 12.13 2.84
N SER A 196 -0.29 13.07 2.65
CA SER A 196 0.58 13.06 1.47
C SER A 196 1.45 11.80 1.42
N GLN A 197 1.94 11.32 2.57
CA GLN A 197 2.70 10.07 2.65
C GLN A 197 1.86 8.86 2.25
N ILE A 198 0.62 8.75 2.74
CA ILE A 198 -0.32 7.68 2.34
C ILE A 198 -0.58 7.73 0.83
N GLN A 199 -0.83 8.92 0.27
CA GLN A 199 -1.08 9.05 -1.16
C GLN A 199 0.12 8.60 -2.00
N GLN A 200 1.33 8.99 -1.60
CA GLN A 200 2.55 8.52 -2.26
C GLN A 200 2.74 7.01 -2.14
N PHE A 201 2.39 6.45 -0.97
CA PHE A 201 2.43 5.01 -0.73
C PHE A 201 1.47 4.24 -1.66
N ILE A 202 0.24 4.75 -1.84
CA ILE A 202 -0.74 4.19 -2.78
C ILE A 202 -0.27 4.33 -4.24
N ILE A 203 0.24 5.50 -4.63
CA ILE A 203 0.79 5.68 -5.99
C ILE A 203 1.92 4.69 -6.26
N ASN A 204 2.80 4.45 -5.28
CA ASN A 204 3.87 3.47 -5.41
C ASN A 204 3.33 2.04 -5.55
N ARG A 205 2.27 1.68 -4.82
CA ARG A 205 1.56 0.40 -5.01
C ARG A 205 1.12 0.22 -6.45
N ASP A 206 0.39 1.19 -6.97
CA ASP A 206 -0.23 1.11 -8.29
C ASP A 206 0.84 0.98 -9.37
N ASN A 207 1.94 1.73 -9.22
CA ASN A 207 3.10 1.63 -10.10
C ASN A 207 3.75 0.23 -10.05
N GLN A 208 3.98 -0.31 -8.85
CA GLN A 208 4.57 -1.65 -8.69
C GLN A 208 3.65 -2.75 -9.22
N LYS A 209 2.34 -2.65 -8.95
CA LYS A 209 1.33 -3.57 -9.47
C LYS A 209 1.30 -3.53 -10.99
N GLN A 210 1.33 -2.34 -11.58
CA GLN A 210 1.35 -2.20 -13.03
C GLN A 210 2.64 -2.76 -13.66
N LEU A 211 3.79 -2.56 -13.01
CA LEU A 211 5.05 -3.16 -13.44
C LEU A 211 4.99 -4.69 -13.40
N LEU A 212 4.39 -5.27 -12.35
CA LEU A 212 4.18 -6.71 -12.24
C LEU A 212 3.25 -7.22 -13.35
N ILE A 213 2.09 -6.58 -13.56
CA ILE A 213 1.16 -6.92 -14.64
C ILE A 213 1.86 -6.89 -16.00
N ASN A 214 2.63 -5.84 -16.29
CA ASN A 214 3.36 -5.71 -17.54
C ASN A 214 4.38 -6.84 -17.71
N LYS A 215 5.13 -7.17 -16.66
CA LYS A 215 6.10 -8.29 -16.67
C LYS A 215 5.42 -9.62 -16.96
N LEU A 216 4.29 -9.90 -16.30
CA LEU A 216 3.51 -11.13 -16.50
C LEU A 216 2.93 -11.18 -17.92
N GLN A 217 2.43 -10.07 -18.44
CA GLN A 217 1.93 -9.99 -19.80
C GLN A 217 3.02 -10.27 -20.84
N ILE A 218 4.23 -9.76 -20.63
CA ILE A 218 5.39 -10.04 -21.51
C ILE A 218 5.68 -11.55 -21.51
N ILE A 219 5.76 -12.18 -20.34
CA ILE A 219 6.02 -13.63 -20.21
C ILE A 219 4.95 -14.44 -20.96
N LYS A 220 3.66 -14.07 -20.80
CA LYS A 220 2.55 -14.71 -21.51
C LYS A 220 2.73 -14.60 -23.03
N VAL A 221 2.98 -13.40 -23.53
CA VAL A 221 3.13 -13.15 -24.97
C VAL A 221 4.33 -13.91 -25.55
N GLU A 222 5.47 -13.91 -24.86
CA GLU A 222 6.65 -14.67 -25.29
C GLU A 222 6.37 -16.18 -25.38
N LYS A 223 5.62 -16.71 -24.41
CA LYS A 223 5.21 -18.11 -24.38
C LYS A 223 4.22 -18.45 -25.48
N GLU A 224 3.19 -17.63 -25.68
CA GLU A 224 2.23 -17.78 -26.77
C GLU A 224 2.92 -17.71 -28.14
N GLN A 225 3.86 -16.78 -28.34
CA GLN A 225 4.62 -16.68 -29.58
C GLN A 225 5.43 -17.94 -29.85
N LYS A 226 6.10 -18.49 -28.84
CA LYS A 226 6.86 -19.74 -28.97
C LYS A 226 5.94 -20.92 -29.33
N ILE A 227 4.83 -21.06 -28.60
CA ILE A 227 3.82 -22.10 -28.84
C ILE A 227 3.27 -21.99 -30.26
N ASN A 228 2.90 -20.77 -30.71
CA ASN A 228 2.37 -20.54 -32.05
C ASN A 228 3.37 -20.90 -33.16
N GLN A 229 4.67 -20.61 -32.94
CA GLN A 229 5.72 -21.02 -33.88
C GLN A 229 5.84 -22.55 -33.97
N ASP A 230 5.75 -23.25 -32.84
CA ASP A 230 5.87 -24.70 -32.80
C ASP A 230 4.61 -25.37 -33.36
N ILE A 231 3.41 -24.86 -33.08
CA ILE A 231 2.15 -25.27 -33.73
C ILE A 231 2.22 -25.06 -35.24
N SER A 232 2.77 -23.94 -35.72
CA SER A 232 2.90 -23.69 -37.17
C SER A 232 3.80 -24.72 -37.85
N LYS A 233 4.96 -25.05 -37.26
CA LYS A 233 5.85 -26.12 -37.77
C LYS A 233 5.17 -27.49 -37.77
N MET A 234 4.45 -27.79 -36.69
CA MET A 234 3.71 -29.03 -36.52
C MET A 234 2.59 -29.18 -37.55
N ASN A 235 1.80 -28.12 -37.77
CA ASN A 235 0.76 -28.07 -38.81
C ASN A 235 1.35 -28.25 -40.22
N GLN A 236 2.52 -27.66 -40.51
CA GLN A 236 3.19 -27.89 -41.79
C GLN A 236 3.60 -29.36 -41.99
N GLN A 237 4.07 -30.04 -40.93
CA GLN A 237 4.41 -31.46 -40.99
C GLN A 237 3.16 -32.33 -41.17
N VAL A 238 2.12 -32.09 -40.37
CA VAL A 238 0.84 -32.82 -40.45
C VAL A 238 0.19 -32.63 -41.82
N ASN A 239 0.13 -31.41 -42.35
CA ASN A 239 -0.45 -31.14 -43.67
C ASN A 239 0.29 -31.88 -44.80
N LYS A 240 1.63 -31.96 -44.73
CA LYS A 240 2.41 -32.74 -45.70
C LYS A 240 2.10 -34.24 -45.62
N LEU A 241 1.90 -34.77 -44.42
CA LEU A 241 1.53 -36.18 -44.22
C LEU A 241 0.11 -36.45 -44.73
N LEU A 242 -0.85 -35.58 -44.41
CA LEU A 242 -2.22 -35.70 -44.89
C LEU A 242 -2.32 -35.65 -46.43
N GLN A 243 -1.56 -34.76 -47.07
CA GLN A 243 -1.48 -34.70 -48.54
C GLN A 243 -0.92 -35.99 -49.15
N LYS A 244 0.13 -36.57 -48.54
CA LYS A 244 0.67 -37.87 -49.00
C LYS A 244 -0.37 -38.98 -48.88
N MET A 245 -1.09 -39.05 -47.76
CA MET A 245 -2.14 -40.05 -47.55
C MET A 245 -3.30 -39.90 -48.53
N GLN A 246 -3.66 -38.67 -48.92
CA GLN A 246 -4.70 -38.40 -49.93
C GLN A 246 -4.29 -38.81 -51.35
N LEU A 247 -2.99 -38.75 -51.69
CA LEU A 247 -2.46 -39.15 -53.00
C LEU A 247 -2.28 -40.67 -53.14
N GLN A 248 -2.38 -41.42 -52.03
CA GLN A 248 -2.26 -42.89 -51.99
C GLN A 248 -3.62 -43.61 -52.02
N GLN A 249 -4.73 -42.88 -51.94
CA GLN A 249 -6.10 -43.39 -52.11
C GLN A 249 -6.56 -43.29 -53.56
#